data_AF-A0A0D3IV81-F1
#
_entry.id   AF-A0A0D3IV81-F1
#
_cell.length_a   1.000
_cell.length_b   1.000
_cell.length_c   1.000
_cell.angle_alpha   90.00
_cell.angle_beta   90.00
_cell.angle_gamma   90.00
#
_symmetry.space_group_name_H-M   'P 1'
#
loop_
_entity.id
_entity.type
_entity.pdbx_description
1 polymer ?
#
loop_
_entity_poly.entity_id
_entity_poly.type
_entity_poly.pdbx_seq_one_letter_code
_entity_poly.pdbx_strand_id
1 'polypeptide(L)'
;MPHLGRIEWPDIGHAGDLCKAHGSFRCEHVREHINGQPSALTAADHKGIPLLAALDKHLVAALRSGAIKLLRAEFLRADGSEAMLPELLRRQELEWMETEIGIRIFLSPEEAVAALRSLSREVAGLTYGWASPDHPDVTGEYLANVRRFLRHPLGEHVTALFWDFSSLPQKPRTATEDKLFYQALDVMGDVYASALGTIVIRHRSVPARPAELDGEVVILVEKGGGLDGAGAEAELTIVVQLNGEAKTVTFVMDPVNDTAEVVADEMVEELELDRWDGTREDIISQVNRLLDERRTPAGAEAKLRRALGAFENPRYEEGRRRVRFPTHAAAEEAVAAAAAAGALPGAIAVFLFYNGRPYHARGWTTFESAVSTEALAQLAYYPGLGKLLEELPPKVIEIDGEGPRVAEMEDRADEGMGPRNERVIAAIEAASFTGKGDKPVVVQLYRDYAIKVNNAMVRSGEVQKGEYEGEYNAAGEREGRGVYRFANGNVYEGEFKAGKIEGRGVFRYTDGDVVSGFCKQGGPVGEGVKWMADGQRAAQLRDGKAVEWISLEEARQTAERLGLPLPSPLPGA
;
A
#
# COMPACT_ATOMS: atom_id res chain seq x y z
N MET A 1 -23.96 -16.64 -5.29
CA MET A 1 -24.15 -18.06 -5.64
C MET A 1 -24.74 -18.09 -7.04
N PRO A 2 -24.21 -18.93 -7.96
CA PRO A 2 -24.16 -20.38 -7.78
C PRO A 2 -22.74 -20.99 -7.84
N HIS A 3 -22.67 -22.33 -7.69
CA HIS A 3 -21.56 -23.21 -8.09
C HIS A 3 -20.17 -23.03 -7.45
N LEU A 4 -20.10 -22.70 -6.16
CA LEU A 4 -19.33 -23.61 -5.31
C LEU A 4 -20.26 -24.79 -4.99
N GLY A 5 -19.80 -26.01 -5.27
CA GLY A 5 -20.47 -27.20 -4.79
C GLY A 5 -20.45 -27.24 -3.26
N ARG A 6 -21.31 -28.04 -2.63
CA ARG A 6 -21.08 -28.42 -1.23
C ARG A 6 -19.67 -29.00 -1.16
N ILE A 7 -18.78 -28.35 -0.41
CA ILE A 7 -17.62 -29.03 0.13
C ILE A 7 -18.20 -30.03 1.13
N GLU A 8 -18.37 -31.27 0.67
CA GLU A 8 -18.61 -32.39 1.56
C GLU A 8 -17.29 -32.66 2.27
N TRP A 9 -17.06 -31.86 3.32
CA TRP A 9 -16.14 -32.21 4.39
C TRP A 9 -16.40 -33.67 4.76
N PRO A 10 -15.35 -34.50 4.93
CA PRO A 10 -15.55 -35.86 5.42
C PRO A 10 -16.34 -35.82 6.72
N ASP A 11 -17.08 -36.89 7.02
CA ASP A 11 -17.98 -36.95 8.19
C ASP A 11 -17.18 -37.08 9.51
N ILE A 12 -16.49 -35.99 9.85
CA ILE A 12 -15.75 -35.76 11.09
C ILE A 12 -16.81 -35.58 12.19
N GLY A 13 -17.33 -36.71 12.65
CA GLY A 13 -18.47 -36.78 13.56
C GLY A 13 -18.31 -35.82 14.75
N HIS A 14 -19.07 -34.71 14.70
CA HIS A 14 -19.03 -33.58 15.62
C HIS A 14 -17.62 -33.00 15.85
N ALA A 15 -17.29 -31.86 15.22
CA ALA A 15 -16.07 -31.10 15.52
C ALA A 15 -15.92 -30.75 17.03
N GLY A 16 -17.04 -30.62 17.75
CA GLY A 16 -17.06 -30.48 19.20
C GLY A 16 -16.50 -31.67 20.00
N ASP A 17 -16.32 -32.84 19.39
CA ASP A 17 -15.71 -34.02 20.04
C ASP A 17 -14.19 -34.05 19.87
N LEU A 18 -13.62 -33.46 18.82
CA LEU A 18 -12.19 -33.13 18.75
C LEU A 18 -11.79 -32.19 19.91
N CYS A 19 -12.63 -31.19 20.21
CA CYS A 19 -12.44 -30.32 21.37
C CYS A 19 -12.65 -31.01 22.74
N LYS A 20 -13.31 -32.17 22.81
CA LYS A 20 -13.52 -32.94 24.07
C LYS A 20 -12.49 -34.04 24.28
N ALA A 21 -12.01 -34.67 23.20
CA ALA A 21 -11.03 -35.75 23.27
C ALA A 21 -9.70 -35.28 23.90
N HIS A 22 -9.31 -34.03 23.62
CA HIS A 22 -8.13 -33.39 24.22
C HIS A 22 -8.46 -32.54 25.44
N GLY A 23 -9.22 -33.10 26.38
CA GLY A 23 -9.27 -32.58 27.74
C GLY A 23 -7.87 -32.50 28.35
N SER A 24 -7.57 -31.40 29.07
CA SER A 24 -6.21 -30.98 29.49
C SER A 24 -5.36 -30.33 28.38
N PHE A 25 -5.84 -29.20 27.85
CA PHE A 25 -4.95 -28.16 27.28
C PHE A 25 -3.91 -27.75 28.32
N ARG A 26 -2.68 -28.25 28.20
CA ARG A 26 -1.54 -27.89 29.05
C ARG A 26 -0.32 -27.48 28.23
N CYS A 27 -0.11 -26.17 28.13
CA CYS A 27 1.21 -25.62 27.82
C CYS A 27 2.14 -25.76 29.04
N GLU A 28 2.61 -26.97 29.32
CA GLU A 28 3.64 -27.26 30.35
C GLU A 28 5.03 -27.51 29.74
N HIS A 29 5.21 -27.34 28.43
CA HIS A 29 6.47 -27.65 27.70
C HIS A 29 7.07 -26.49 26.87
N VAL A 30 6.93 -25.24 27.31
CA VAL A 30 7.99 -24.22 27.12
C VAL A 30 8.12 -23.38 28.39
N ARG A 31 9.13 -23.67 29.22
CA ARG A 31 9.46 -22.81 30.38
C ARG A 31 10.95 -22.71 30.75
N GLU A 32 11.81 -23.37 29.99
CA GLU A 32 13.26 -23.40 30.22
C GLU A 32 14.00 -23.25 28.89
N HIS A 33 14.15 -22.01 28.37
CA HIS A 33 15.36 -21.54 27.65
C HIS A 33 15.41 -20.04 27.26
N ILE A 34 14.70 -19.14 27.96
CA ILE A 34 15.08 -17.71 27.99
C ILE A 34 15.27 -17.29 29.46
N ASN A 35 16.52 -17.37 29.94
CA ASN A 35 16.92 -16.95 31.29
C ASN A 35 17.05 -15.42 31.37
N GLY A 36 15.91 -14.75 31.30
CA GLY A 36 15.77 -13.30 31.26
C GLY A 36 14.62 -12.93 30.34
N GLN A 37 13.42 -12.77 30.89
CA GLN A 37 12.36 -12.06 30.16
C GLN A 37 12.92 -10.67 29.81
N PRO A 38 12.90 -10.22 28.54
CA PRO A 38 13.21 -8.83 28.24
C PRO A 38 12.23 -7.97 29.04
N SER A 39 12.75 -6.90 29.66
CA SER A 39 11.92 -5.97 30.43
C SER A 39 10.89 -5.35 29.48
N ALA A 40 9.62 -5.76 29.63
CA ALA A 40 8.55 -5.36 28.72
C ALA A 40 8.49 -3.84 28.60
N LEU A 41 8.72 -3.35 27.38
CA LEU A 41 8.94 -1.94 27.09
C LEU A 41 7.74 -1.10 27.54
N THR A 42 7.98 -0.02 28.27
CA THR A 42 6.94 0.83 28.84
C THR A 42 6.95 2.23 28.24
N ALA A 43 5.83 2.94 28.32
CA ALA A 43 5.75 4.35 27.91
C ALA A 43 6.59 5.30 28.79
N ALA A 44 7.24 4.82 29.86
CA ALA A 44 8.11 5.60 30.72
C ALA A 44 9.60 5.56 30.31
N ASP A 45 10.05 4.50 29.63
CA ASP A 45 11.48 4.26 29.38
C ASP A 45 12.10 5.26 28.40
N HIS A 46 11.30 5.77 27.45
CA HIS A 46 11.68 6.90 26.61
C HIS A 46 10.47 7.70 26.11
N LYS A 47 10.63 9.02 26.02
CA LYS A 47 9.59 9.96 25.52
C LYS A 47 9.14 9.68 24.08
N GLY A 48 9.98 9.03 23.27
CA GLY A 48 9.62 8.59 21.92
C GLY A 48 8.55 7.49 21.89
N ILE A 49 8.48 6.63 22.91
CA ILE A 49 7.57 5.46 22.95
C ILE A 49 6.09 5.86 22.87
N PRO A 50 5.55 6.75 23.73
CA PRO A 50 4.16 7.20 23.61
C PRO A 50 3.89 8.06 22.36
N LEU A 51 4.93 8.57 21.67
CA LEU A 51 4.78 9.29 20.40
C LEU A 51 4.67 8.33 19.21
N LEU A 52 5.46 7.27 19.19
CA LEU A 52 5.35 6.17 18.23
C LEU A 52 4.03 5.41 18.40
N ALA A 53 3.68 5.02 19.64
CA ALA A 53 2.41 4.35 19.93
C ALA A 53 1.15 5.22 19.68
N ALA A 54 1.32 6.54 19.49
CA ALA A 54 0.24 7.44 19.10
C ALA A 54 0.00 7.46 17.57
N LEU A 55 0.91 6.94 16.75
CA LEU A 55 0.71 6.78 15.31
C LEU A 55 -0.39 5.74 15.05
N ASP A 56 -0.34 4.61 15.75
CA ASP A 56 -1.28 3.47 15.69
C ASP A 56 -2.73 3.80 16.10
N LYS A 57 -3.04 5.07 16.42
CA LYS A 57 -4.36 5.54 16.84
C LYS A 57 -5.47 5.16 15.83
N HIS A 58 -5.17 5.23 14.54
CA HIS A 58 -6.16 4.97 13.48
C HIS A 58 -6.39 3.45 13.29
N LEU A 59 -5.32 2.66 13.26
CA LEU A 59 -5.41 1.19 13.38
C LEU A 59 -6.20 0.73 14.63
N VAL A 60 -5.93 1.29 15.81
CA VAL A 60 -6.71 0.99 17.04
C VAL A 60 -8.20 1.26 16.86
N ALA A 61 -8.59 2.28 16.07
CA ALA A 61 -10.01 2.56 15.79
C ALA A 61 -10.62 1.51 14.83
N ALA A 62 -9.89 1.04 13.82
CA ALA A 62 -10.35 0.02 12.89
C ALA A 62 -10.43 -1.38 13.51
N LEU A 63 -9.52 -1.71 14.45
CA LEU A 63 -9.64 -2.92 15.28
C LEU A 63 -10.89 -2.85 16.18
N ARG A 64 -11.15 -1.69 16.81
CA ARG A 64 -12.33 -1.48 17.67
C ARG A 64 -13.66 -1.56 16.95
N SER A 65 -13.73 -1.11 15.69
CA SER A 65 -14.95 -1.24 14.88
C SER A 65 -15.10 -2.60 14.21
N GLY A 66 -14.11 -3.50 14.33
CA GLY A 66 -14.07 -4.76 13.59
C GLY A 66 -13.90 -4.59 12.07
N ALA A 67 -13.49 -3.40 11.60
CA ALA A 67 -13.14 -3.17 10.20
C ALA A 67 -11.93 -4.02 9.80
N ILE A 68 -10.92 -4.06 10.67
CA ILE A 68 -9.88 -5.08 10.65
C ILE A 68 -10.16 -6.10 11.76
N LYS A 69 -10.16 -7.39 11.43
CA LYS A 69 -10.04 -8.49 12.39
C LYS A 69 -8.63 -9.09 12.34
N LEU A 70 -8.16 -9.63 13.47
CA LEU A 70 -6.88 -10.35 13.56
C LEU A 70 -7.15 -11.81 13.91
N LEU A 71 -6.51 -12.73 13.18
CA LEU A 71 -6.62 -14.17 13.43
C LEU A 71 -5.79 -14.52 14.67
N ARG A 72 -6.28 -15.49 15.46
CA ARG A 72 -5.57 -15.98 16.65
C ARG A 72 -4.39 -16.86 16.20
N ALA A 73 -3.17 -16.48 16.54
CA ALA A 73 -1.98 -17.25 16.16
C ALA A 73 -2.02 -18.69 16.71
N GLU A 74 -2.61 -18.88 17.90
CA GLU A 74 -2.89 -20.19 18.51
C GLU A 74 -3.68 -21.13 17.59
N PHE A 75 -4.71 -20.62 16.89
CA PHE A 75 -5.56 -21.43 16.01
C PHE A 75 -4.80 -21.95 14.78
N LEU A 76 -3.85 -21.16 14.25
CA LEU A 76 -2.99 -21.59 13.13
C LEU A 76 -1.79 -22.45 13.58
N ARG A 77 -1.39 -22.39 14.86
CA ARG A 77 -0.36 -23.27 15.44
C ARG A 77 -0.89 -24.68 15.68
N ALA A 78 -2.17 -24.81 16.09
CA ALA A 78 -2.77 -26.04 16.58
C ALA A 78 -2.62 -27.22 15.61
N ASP A 79 -2.28 -28.39 16.16
CA ASP A 79 -2.15 -29.64 15.41
C ASP A 79 -3.48 -30.01 14.75
N GLY A 80 -3.43 -30.34 13.46
CA GLY A 80 -4.63 -30.66 12.69
C GLY A 80 -5.38 -29.45 12.15
N SER A 81 -4.95 -28.21 12.47
CA SER A 81 -5.48 -27.01 11.79
C SER A 81 -5.28 -27.09 10.27
N GLU A 82 -4.24 -27.78 9.80
CA GLU A 82 -3.95 -28.08 8.39
C GLU A 82 -5.07 -28.89 7.72
N ALA A 83 -5.76 -29.78 8.45
CA ALA A 83 -6.89 -30.55 7.92
C ALA A 83 -8.21 -29.76 7.94
N MET A 84 -8.31 -28.75 8.82
CA MET A 84 -9.48 -27.88 8.94
C MET A 84 -9.42 -26.67 8.00
N LEU A 85 -8.21 -26.19 7.70
CA LEU A 85 -7.89 -25.11 6.78
C LEU A 85 -6.63 -25.50 5.98
N PRO A 86 -6.77 -26.26 4.88
CA PRO A 86 -5.65 -26.55 3.99
C PRO A 86 -5.15 -25.28 3.27
N GLU A 87 -6.09 -24.42 2.86
CA GLU A 87 -5.88 -23.05 2.38
C GLU A 87 -6.56 -22.05 3.34
N LEU A 88 -6.23 -20.75 3.24
CA LEU A 88 -6.84 -19.74 4.10
C LEU A 88 -8.04 -19.09 3.41
N LEU A 89 -9.23 -19.32 3.96
CA LEU A 89 -10.49 -18.82 3.42
C LEU A 89 -10.65 -17.30 3.62
N ARG A 90 -11.62 -16.70 2.91
CA ARG A 90 -11.95 -15.28 3.06
C ARG A 90 -12.49 -15.01 4.46
N ARG A 91 -12.37 -13.76 4.90
CA ARG A 91 -12.92 -13.30 6.19
C ARG A 91 -14.33 -13.82 6.46
N GLN A 92 -15.24 -13.70 5.50
CA GLN A 92 -16.64 -14.10 5.67
C GLN A 92 -16.83 -15.59 5.94
N GLU A 93 -16.01 -16.44 5.33
CA GLU A 93 -16.06 -17.88 5.50
C GLU A 93 -15.53 -18.28 6.88
N LEU A 94 -14.50 -17.59 7.36
CA LEU A 94 -14.00 -17.73 8.73
C LEU A 94 -15.02 -17.21 9.76
N GLU A 95 -15.67 -16.07 9.53
CA GLU A 95 -16.73 -15.53 10.40
C GLU A 95 -17.97 -16.46 10.45
N TRP A 96 -18.27 -17.15 9.34
CA TRP A 96 -19.26 -18.22 9.28
C TRP A 96 -18.82 -19.46 10.08
N MET A 97 -17.55 -19.89 9.96
CA MET A 97 -17.00 -21.00 10.76
C MET A 97 -17.01 -20.71 12.28
N GLU A 98 -16.75 -19.47 12.70
CA GLU A 98 -16.90 -19.08 14.12
C GLU A 98 -18.34 -19.25 14.61
N THR A 99 -19.31 -18.89 13.76
CA THR A 99 -20.73 -18.84 14.12
C THR A 99 -21.39 -20.21 14.13
N GLU A 100 -21.21 -21.00 13.06
CA GLU A 100 -21.90 -22.28 12.89
C GLU A 100 -21.15 -23.48 13.49
N ILE A 101 -19.81 -23.43 13.52
CA ILE A 101 -18.96 -24.54 14.02
C ILE A 101 -18.48 -24.26 15.46
N GLY A 102 -18.56 -23.02 15.93
CA GLY A 102 -18.19 -22.63 17.30
C GLY A 102 -16.69 -22.55 17.57
N ILE A 103 -15.88 -22.45 16.51
CA ILE A 103 -14.41 -22.39 16.59
C ILE A 103 -13.97 -20.92 16.76
N ARG A 104 -13.07 -20.63 17.71
CA ARG A 104 -12.58 -19.26 17.94
C ARG A 104 -11.38 -18.93 17.03
N ILE A 105 -11.63 -18.31 15.89
CA ILE A 105 -10.65 -18.03 14.83
C ILE A 105 -10.05 -16.62 14.97
N PHE A 106 -10.86 -15.62 15.36
CA PHE A 106 -10.43 -14.24 15.50
C PHE A 106 -10.29 -13.79 16.96
N LEU A 107 -9.44 -12.80 17.21
CA LEU A 107 -9.42 -12.05 18.46
C LEU A 107 -10.66 -11.14 18.57
N SER A 108 -11.12 -10.90 19.80
CA SER A 108 -12.06 -9.82 20.07
C SER A 108 -11.41 -8.45 19.81
N PRO A 109 -12.21 -7.38 19.59
CA PRO A 109 -11.67 -6.03 19.41
C PRO A 109 -10.76 -5.57 20.56
N GLU A 110 -11.12 -5.94 21.80
CA GLU A 110 -10.36 -5.63 23.01
C GLU A 110 -9.03 -6.38 23.07
N GLU A 111 -9.00 -7.68 22.76
CA GLU A 111 -7.76 -8.47 22.70
C GLU A 111 -6.85 -8.00 21.56
N ALA A 112 -7.39 -7.70 20.38
CA ALA A 112 -6.62 -7.18 19.25
C ALA A 112 -5.96 -5.82 19.57
N VAL A 113 -6.67 -4.95 20.27
CA VAL A 113 -6.13 -3.67 20.77
C VAL A 113 -5.13 -3.87 21.91
N ALA A 114 -5.29 -4.91 22.73
CA ALA A 114 -4.32 -5.25 23.78
C ALA A 114 -3.00 -5.77 23.17
N ALA A 115 -3.06 -6.72 22.24
CA ALA A 115 -1.89 -7.26 21.54
C ALA A 115 -1.09 -6.18 20.82
N LEU A 116 -1.76 -5.26 20.10
CA LEU A 116 -1.11 -4.12 19.45
C LEU A 116 -0.49 -3.13 20.45
N ARG A 117 -1.03 -3.04 21.68
CA ARG A 117 -0.55 -2.14 22.75
C ARG A 117 0.37 -2.82 23.77
N SER A 118 0.75 -4.07 23.54
CA SER A 118 1.76 -4.81 24.32
C SER A 118 3.13 -4.15 24.32
N LEU A 119 3.39 -3.26 23.35
CA LEU A 119 4.71 -2.70 23.01
C LEU A 119 5.78 -3.80 22.75
N SER A 120 5.33 -5.03 22.49
CA SER A 120 6.14 -6.26 22.40
C SER A 120 6.03 -6.92 21.02
N ARG A 121 5.49 -6.21 20.02
CA ARG A 121 5.29 -6.64 18.61
C ARG A 121 4.49 -7.94 18.43
N GLU A 122 3.56 -8.26 19.35
CA GLU A 122 2.74 -9.49 19.33
C GLU A 122 1.86 -9.70 18.08
N VAL A 123 1.59 -8.66 17.29
CA VAL A 123 0.76 -8.74 16.08
C VAL A 123 1.67 -8.87 14.85
N ALA A 124 1.45 -9.89 14.01
CA ALA A 124 2.20 -10.05 12.77
C ALA A 124 1.39 -9.61 11.55
N GLY A 125 1.89 -8.70 10.73
CA GLY A 125 1.33 -8.38 9.40
C GLY A 125 1.99 -9.20 8.31
N LEU A 126 1.24 -10.02 7.57
CA LEU A 126 1.75 -10.74 6.40
C LEU A 126 1.67 -9.85 5.15
N THR A 127 2.83 -9.54 4.55
CA THR A 127 2.94 -8.91 3.23
C THR A 127 3.49 -9.93 2.23
N TYR A 128 2.81 -10.05 1.09
CA TYR A 128 2.99 -11.13 0.13
C TYR A 128 2.43 -10.72 -1.23
N GLY A 129 2.87 -11.38 -2.30
CA GLY A 129 2.36 -11.11 -3.63
C GLY A 129 1.09 -11.90 -3.95
N TRP A 130 -0.10 -11.28 -3.91
CA TRP A 130 -1.37 -11.87 -4.39
C TRP A 130 -1.18 -12.68 -5.69
N ALA A 131 -1.33 -14.01 -5.60
CA ALA A 131 -0.98 -14.91 -6.69
C ALA A 131 -2.04 -14.95 -7.81
N SER A 132 -3.32 -14.72 -7.50
CA SER A 132 -4.39 -14.53 -8.49
C SER A 132 -5.39 -13.43 -8.07
N PRO A 133 -6.23 -12.90 -8.98
CA PRO A 133 -7.28 -11.92 -8.66
C PRO A 133 -8.43 -12.40 -7.77
N ASP A 134 -8.49 -13.71 -7.49
CA ASP A 134 -9.63 -14.36 -6.80
C ASP A 134 -9.20 -14.99 -5.47
N HIS A 135 -8.01 -15.60 -5.43
CA HIS A 135 -7.41 -16.18 -4.21
C HIS A 135 -5.91 -15.81 -4.10
N PRO A 136 -5.44 -15.39 -2.91
CA PRO A 136 -4.05 -14.95 -2.70
C PRO A 136 -3.03 -16.08 -2.73
N ASP A 137 -3.40 -17.26 -2.23
CA ASP A 137 -2.53 -18.40 -1.92
C ASP A 137 -3.04 -19.65 -2.64
N VAL A 138 -2.98 -19.63 -3.98
CA VAL A 138 -3.58 -20.67 -4.85
C VAL A 138 -2.90 -22.05 -4.68
N THR A 139 -1.77 -22.13 -3.98
CA THR A 139 -1.01 -23.36 -3.74
C THR A 139 -1.02 -23.83 -2.28
N GLY A 140 -1.54 -23.02 -1.34
CA GLY A 140 -1.39 -23.24 0.11
C GLY A 140 0.04 -23.00 0.64
N GLU A 141 0.98 -22.56 -0.20
CA GLU A 141 2.38 -22.32 0.21
C GLU A 141 2.48 -21.16 1.20
N TYR A 142 1.66 -20.12 1.06
CA TYR A 142 1.69 -18.97 1.95
C TYR A 142 1.23 -19.35 3.35
N LEU A 143 0.11 -20.08 3.47
CA LEU A 143 -0.39 -20.56 4.76
C LEU A 143 0.56 -21.60 5.39
N ALA A 144 1.15 -22.51 4.59
CA ALA A 144 2.12 -23.48 5.09
C ALA A 144 3.37 -22.79 5.69
N ASN A 145 3.94 -21.79 5.01
CA ASN A 145 5.11 -21.07 5.50
C ASN A 145 4.77 -20.14 6.68
N VAL A 146 3.56 -19.57 6.73
CA VAL A 146 3.06 -18.83 7.92
C VAL A 146 2.92 -19.76 9.13
N ARG A 147 2.35 -20.96 8.97
CA ARG A 147 2.28 -21.96 10.06
C ARG A 147 3.68 -22.37 10.53
N ARG A 148 4.62 -22.56 9.60
CA ARG A 148 6.03 -22.87 9.92
C ARG A 148 6.70 -21.73 10.71
N PHE A 149 6.40 -20.47 10.36
CA PHE A 149 6.86 -19.30 11.12
C PHE A 149 6.25 -19.22 12.53
N LEU A 150 4.93 -19.38 12.66
CA LEU A 150 4.26 -19.30 13.97
C LEU A 150 4.72 -20.39 14.95
N ARG A 151 5.27 -21.50 14.45
CA ARG A 151 5.89 -22.59 15.23
C ARG A 151 7.42 -22.50 15.35
N HIS A 152 8.04 -21.43 14.85
CA HIS A 152 9.47 -21.15 14.98
C HIS A 152 9.72 -20.15 16.14
N PRO A 153 10.88 -20.16 16.84
CA PRO A 153 11.14 -19.21 17.94
C PRO A 153 11.02 -17.73 17.54
N LEU A 154 11.35 -17.37 16.28
CA LEU A 154 11.13 -16.01 15.76
C LEU A 154 9.65 -15.59 15.74
N GLY A 155 8.72 -16.54 15.71
CA GLY A 155 7.28 -16.31 15.67
C GLY A 155 6.53 -16.77 16.91
N GLU A 156 7.19 -17.28 17.95
CA GLU A 156 6.54 -17.80 19.17
C GLU A 156 5.78 -16.70 19.93
N HIS A 157 6.37 -15.51 20.04
CA HIS A 157 5.79 -14.34 20.72
C HIS A 157 4.52 -13.77 20.05
N VAL A 158 4.21 -14.16 18.81
CA VAL A 158 3.07 -13.64 18.06
C VAL A 158 1.77 -14.18 18.65
N THR A 159 0.83 -13.32 19.02
CA THR A 159 -0.50 -13.70 19.52
C THR A 159 -1.58 -13.51 18.45
N ALA A 160 -1.34 -12.61 17.48
CA ALA A 160 -2.30 -12.24 16.44
C ALA A 160 -1.66 -12.18 15.05
N LEU A 161 -2.41 -12.54 14.01
CA LEU A 161 -2.02 -12.39 12.61
C LEU A 161 -2.98 -11.45 11.87
N PHE A 162 -2.43 -10.51 11.11
CA PHE A 162 -3.13 -9.80 10.03
C PHE A 162 -2.73 -10.42 8.69
N TRP A 163 -3.73 -10.80 7.92
CA TRP A 163 -3.61 -11.21 6.52
C TRP A 163 -4.85 -10.67 5.82
N ASP A 164 -4.68 -9.63 5.00
CA ASP A 164 -5.74 -8.86 4.35
C ASP A 164 -6.96 -9.67 3.85
N PHE A 165 -6.74 -10.78 3.13
CA PHE A 165 -7.79 -11.67 2.59
C PHE A 165 -8.73 -12.26 3.65
N SER A 166 -8.20 -12.55 4.84
CA SER A 166 -8.93 -13.10 5.98
C SER A 166 -9.24 -12.05 7.06
N SER A 167 -8.57 -10.90 7.06
CA SER A 167 -8.75 -9.80 8.01
C SER A 167 -9.77 -8.73 7.56
N LEU A 168 -9.89 -8.50 6.25
CA LEU A 168 -10.81 -7.55 5.62
C LEU A 168 -11.92 -8.30 4.85
N PRO A 169 -13.14 -7.73 4.72
CA PRO A 169 -14.20 -8.34 3.94
C PRO A 169 -13.84 -8.42 2.44
N GLN A 170 -13.92 -9.62 1.87
CA GLN A 170 -13.61 -9.86 0.46
C GLN A 170 -14.87 -9.87 -0.41
N LYS A 171 -14.71 -9.88 -1.74
CA LYS A 171 -15.86 -9.94 -2.65
C LYS A 171 -16.52 -11.33 -2.66
N PRO A 172 -17.85 -11.41 -2.93
CA PRO A 172 -18.80 -10.29 -2.99
C PRO A 172 -19.12 -9.74 -1.58
N ARG A 173 -19.32 -8.42 -1.46
CA ARG A 173 -19.59 -7.72 -0.19
C ARG A 173 -21.03 -7.21 -0.12
N THR A 174 -21.65 -7.25 1.07
CA THR A 174 -22.79 -6.38 1.40
C THR A 174 -22.34 -4.93 1.59
N ALA A 175 -23.28 -3.98 1.60
CA ALA A 175 -22.97 -2.56 1.82
C ALA A 175 -22.31 -2.27 3.18
N THR A 176 -22.55 -3.09 4.21
CA THR A 176 -21.90 -2.96 5.53
C THR A 176 -20.44 -3.41 5.45
N GLU A 177 -20.19 -4.55 4.82
CA GLU A 177 -18.83 -5.06 4.58
C GLU A 177 -18.01 -4.16 3.67
N ASP A 178 -18.65 -3.55 2.67
CA ASP A 178 -18.00 -2.60 1.76
C ASP A 178 -17.51 -1.36 2.52
N LYS A 179 -18.36 -0.81 3.42
CA LYS A 179 -17.97 0.27 4.33
C LYS A 179 -16.82 -0.14 5.28
N LEU A 180 -16.86 -1.35 5.84
CA LEU A 180 -15.80 -1.87 6.71
C LEU A 180 -14.49 -2.07 5.94
N PHE A 181 -14.55 -2.55 4.69
CA PHE A 181 -13.38 -2.71 3.82
C PHE A 181 -12.70 -1.37 3.53
N TYR A 182 -13.45 -0.33 3.14
CA TYR A 182 -12.84 0.98 2.89
C TYR A 182 -12.27 1.61 4.18
N GLN A 183 -12.96 1.49 5.32
CA GLN A 183 -12.43 1.92 6.61
C GLN A 183 -11.11 1.19 7.00
N ALA A 184 -10.97 -0.08 6.62
CA ALA A 184 -9.76 -0.85 6.85
C ALA A 184 -8.64 -0.49 5.86
N LEU A 185 -8.97 -0.25 4.59
CA LEU A 185 -8.03 0.13 3.53
C LEU A 185 -7.32 1.47 3.86
N ASP A 186 -8.06 2.46 4.36
CA ASP A 186 -7.55 3.76 4.81
C ASP A 186 -6.43 3.67 5.86
N VAL A 187 -6.36 2.56 6.61
CA VAL A 187 -5.39 2.34 7.71
C VAL A 187 -4.56 1.07 7.55
N MET A 188 -4.65 0.37 6.40
CA MET A 188 -3.96 -0.92 6.21
C MET A 188 -2.44 -0.78 6.32
N GLY A 189 -1.89 0.36 5.84
CA GLY A 189 -0.48 0.70 5.99
C GLY A 189 -0.02 0.79 7.45
N ASP A 190 -0.89 1.23 8.38
CA ASP A 190 -0.55 1.35 9.81
C ASP A 190 -0.19 -0.02 10.43
N VAL A 191 -0.77 -1.12 9.93
CA VAL A 191 -0.46 -2.49 10.38
C VAL A 191 1.00 -2.83 10.14
N TYR A 192 1.50 -2.56 8.94
CA TYR A 192 2.90 -2.84 8.60
C TYR A 192 3.83 -1.81 9.25
N ALA A 193 3.38 -0.56 9.36
CA ALA A 193 4.12 0.57 9.90
C ALA A 193 4.47 0.48 11.40
N SER A 194 3.52 0.06 12.27
CA SER A 194 3.63 0.19 13.73
C SER A 194 4.98 -0.31 14.28
N ALA A 195 5.80 0.62 14.80
CA ALA A 195 7.17 0.31 15.24
C ALA A 195 7.23 -0.56 16.51
N LEU A 196 6.14 -0.61 17.28
CA LEU A 196 6.07 -1.19 18.63
C LEU A 196 5.01 -2.29 18.75
N GLY A 197 3.91 -2.18 18.01
CA GLY A 197 2.78 -3.10 18.10
C GLY A 197 2.86 -4.29 17.13
N THR A 198 3.60 -4.17 16.02
CA THR A 198 3.66 -5.23 15.00
C THR A 198 5.05 -5.66 14.55
N ILE A 199 5.20 -6.95 14.22
CA ILE A 199 6.20 -7.42 13.24
C ILE A 199 5.59 -7.48 11.83
N VAL A 200 6.43 -7.61 10.82
CA VAL A 200 6.02 -7.83 9.43
C VAL A 200 6.68 -9.10 8.87
N ILE A 201 5.88 -9.98 8.32
CA ILE A 201 6.29 -11.22 7.66
C ILE A 201 6.32 -10.96 6.15
N ARG A 202 7.50 -10.94 5.52
CA ARG A 202 7.67 -10.85 4.05
C ARG A 202 7.72 -12.24 3.45
N HIS A 203 6.66 -12.65 2.74
CA HIS A 203 6.69 -13.88 1.93
C HIS A 203 7.24 -13.55 0.54
N ARG A 204 8.54 -13.81 0.34
CA ARG A 204 9.27 -13.35 -0.86
C ARG A 204 9.23 -14.33 -2.03
N SER A 205 8.93 -15.62 -1.84
CA SER A 205 8.78 -16.54 -2.95
C SER A 205 7.48 -16.29 -3.73
N VAL A 206 7.59 -16.45 -5.05
CA VAL A 206 6.43 -16.58 -5.93
C VAL A 206 6.21 -18.08 -6.10
N PRO A 207 5.09 -18.67 -5.62
CA PRO A 207 4.86 -20.10 -5.73
C PRO A 207 4.86 -20.56 -7.19
N ALA A 208 5.12 -21.85 -7.41
CA ALA A 208 5.00 -22.45 -8.73
C ALA A 208 3.56 -22.28 -9.27
N ARG A 209 3.43 -21.73 -10.49
CA ARG A 209 2.11 -21.54 -11.12
C ARG A 209 1.42 -22.89 -11.34
N PRO A 210 0.18 -23.09 -10.88
CA PRO A 210 -0.60 -24.29 -11.19
C PRO A 210 -0.80 -24.48 -12.70
N ALA A 211 -0.76 -25.73 -13.17
CA ALA A 211 -0.83 -26.08 -14.59
C ALA A 211 -2.23 -25.85 -15.20
N GLU A 212 -3.26 -25.97 -14.38
CA GLU A 212 -4.62 -25.57 -14.70
C GLU A 212 -4.76 -24.06 -14.97
N LEU A 213 -3.76 -23.25 -14.63
CA LEU A 213 -3.70 -21.81 -14.94
C LEU A 213 -2.78 -21.49 -16.15
N ASP A 214 -2.32 -22.50 -16.91
CA ASP A 214 -1.62 -22.27 -18.18
C ASP A 214 -2.51 -21.53 -19.19
N GLY A 215 -1.94 -20.49 -19.80
CA GLY A 215 -2.61 -19.64 -20.78
C GLY A 215 -3.72 -18.72 -20.24
N GLU A 216 -4.05 -18.76 -18.94
CA GLU A 216 -5.18 -18.00 -18.38
C GLU A 216 -4.87 -16.50 -18.24
N VAL A 217 -5.74 -15.66 -18.80
CA VAL A 217 -5.64 -14.19 -18.85
C VAL A 217 -6.94 -13.56 -18.38
N VAL A 218 -6.82 -12.47 -17.61
CA VAL A 218 -7.93 -11.61 -17.20
C VAL A 218 -7.89 -10.31 -17.99
N ILE A 219 -9.07 -9.92 -18.46
CA ILE A 219 -9.36 -8.65 -19.13
C ILE A 219 -10.35 -7.93 -18.21
N LEU A 220 -9.92 -6.88 -17.52
CA LEU A 220 -10.83 -6.01 -16.77
C LEU A 220 -11.61 -5.15 -17.76
N VAL A 221 -12.92 -4.99 -17.58
CA VAL A 221 -13.81 -4.34 -18.55
C VAL A 221 -14.49 -3.12 -17.94
N GLU A 222 -14.83 -2.12 -18.74
CA GLU A 222 -15.44 -0.90 -18.20
C GLU A 222 -16.91 -1.09 -17.82
N LYS A 223 -17.27 -0.61 -16.62
CA LYS A 223 -18.61 -0.67 -16.07
C LYS A 223 -19.50 0.36 -16.79
N GLY A 224 -20.17 -0.08 -17.86
CA GLY A 224 -20.89 0.77 -18.82
C GLY A 224 -20.11 0.92 -20.12
N GLY A 225 -18.82 1.28 -20.07
CA GLY A 225 -17.96 1.37 -21.27
C GLY A 225 -17.86 0.06 -22.07
N GLY A 226 -18.08 -1.08 -21.40
CA GLY A 226 -18.66 -2.26 -22.01
C GLY A 226 -17.68 -3.29 -22.58
N LEU A 227 -17.83 -4.53 -22.11
CA LEU A 227 -17.69 -5.71 -22.98
C LEU A 227 -18.94 -6.63 -22.95
N ASP A 228 -20.03 -6.20 -22.29
CA ASP A 228 -21.29 -6.94 -22.18
C ASP A 228 -22.58 -6.08 -22.00
N GLY A 229 -22.50 -4.76 -21.82
CA GLY A 229 -23.69 -3.90 -21.69
C GLY A 229 -23.43 -2.41 -21.88
N ALA A 230 -24.38 -1.73 -22.52
CA ALA A 230 -24.37 -0.34 -23.02
C ALA A 230 -23.72 0.76 -22.13
N GLY A 231 -23.00 1.68 -22.77
CA GLY A 231 -22.51 2.90 -22.12
C GLY A 231 -21.17 3.46 -22.62
N ALA A 232 -20.99 3.63 -23.93
CA ALA A 232 -19.92 4.45 -24.50
C ALA A 232 -20.47 5.35 -25.61
N GLU A 233 -20.24 6.66 -25.52
CA GLU A 233 -20.45 7.58 -26.63
C GLU A 233 -19.48 7.19 -27.75
N ALA A 234 -20.01 6.93 -28.94
CA ALA A 234 -19.24 6.51 -30.09
C ALA A 234 -19.63 7.38 -31.26
N GLU A 235 -18.85 8.43 -31.50
CA GLU A 235 -18.97 9.22 -32.72
C GLU A 235 -18.67 8.32 -33.92
N LEU A 236 -19.58 8.32 -34.90
CA LEU A 236 -19.42 7.57 -36.14
C LEU A 236 -19.53 8.52 -37.32
N THR A 237 -18.40 8.77 -37.96
CA THR A 237 -18.28 9.52 -39.21
C THR A 237 -18.38 8.55 -40.38
N ILE A 238 -19.26 8.81 -41.36
CA ILE A 238 -19.31 8.06 -42.63
C ILE A 238 -19.38 9.01 -43.83
N VAL A 239 -18.78 8.59 -44.96
CA VAL A 239 -18.92 9.25 -46.26
C VAL A 239 -20.01 8.52 -47.06
N VAL A 240 -21.03 9.26 -47.50
CA VAL A 240 -22.17 8.74 -48.28
C VAL A 240 -22.33 9.50 -49.59
N GLN A 241 -22.89 8.85 -50.62
CA GLN A 241 -23.18 9.49 -51.91
C GLN A 241 -24.63 9.97 -51.93
N LEU A 242 -24.83 11.28 -51.89
CA LEU A 242 -26.16 11.89 -51.90
C LEU A 242 -26.32 12.70 -53.19
N ASN A 243 -27.21 12.23 -54.08
CA ASN A 243 -27.46 12.81 -55.41
C ASN A 243 -26.22 12.88 -56.33
N GLY A 244 -25.17 12.09 -56.06
CA GLY A 244 -23.92 12.08 -56.82
C GLY A 244 -22.83 13.00 -56.27
N GLU A 245 -23.03 13.60 -55.09
CA GLU A 245 -21.99 14.30 -54.32
C GLU A 245 -21.62 13.47 -53.08
N ALA A 246 -20.32 13.39 -52.79
CA ALA A 246 -19.83 12.82 -51.53
C ALA A 246 -20.14 13.77 -50.37
N LYS A 247 -20.80 13.27 -49.33
CA LYS A 247 -21.06 14.01 -48.09
C LYS A 247 -20.64 13.22 -46.86
N THR A 248 -19.99 13.91 -45.93
CA THR A 248 -19.62 13.37 -44.62
C THR A 248 -20.79 13.58 -43.67
N VAL A 249 -21.18 12.54 -42.94
CA VAL A 249 -22.24 12.61 -41.92
C VAL A 249 -21.70 12.06 -40.61
N THR A 250 -21.72 12.90 -39.57
CA THR A 250 -21.32 12.55 -38.20
C THR A 250 -22.55 12.21 -37.37
N PHE A 251 -22.53 11.04 -36.74
CA PHE A 251 -23.54 10.60 -35.79
C PHE A 251 -22.96 10.63 -34.38
N VAL A 252 -23.67 11.28 -33.45
CA VAL A 252 -23.35 11.27 -32.01
C VAL A 252 -24.45 10.48 -31.30
N MET A 253 -24.08 9.58 -30.38
CA MET A 253 -25.04 8.77 -29.63
C MET A 253 -25.36 9.39 -28.28
N ASP A 254 -26.64 9.43 -27.91
CA ASP A 254 -27.05 9.60 -26.51
C ASP A 254 -27.04 8.23 -25.80
N PRO A 255 -26.16 7.99 -24.81
CA PRO A 255 -26.04 6.70 -24.13
C PRO A 255 -27.14 6.45 -23.08
N VAL A 256 -28.00 7.44 -22.80
CA VAL A 256 -29.12 7.37 -21.85
C VAL A 256 -30.43 7.05 -22.56
N ASN A 257 -30.63 7.58 -23.77
CA ASN A 257 -31.88 7.45 -24.53
C ASN A 257 -31.84 6.40 -25.66
N ASP A 258 -30.68 5.81 -25.95
CA ASP A 258 -30.45 4.82 -27.02
C ASP A 258 -30.83 5.31 -28.43
N THR A 259 -30.56 6.60 -28.68
CA THR A 259 -30.83 7.29 -29.95
C THR A 259 -29.55 7.91 -30.51
N ALA A 260 -29.34 7.78 -31.82
CA ALA A 260 -28.29 8.50 -32.54
C ALA A 260 -28.87 9.79 -33.15
N GLU A 261 -28.28 10.93 -32.82
CA GLU A 261 -28.59 12.21 -33.47
C GLU A 261 -27.54 12.55 -34.53
N VAL A 262 -27.95 13.31 -35.55
CA VAL A 262 -27.10 13.74 -36.67
C VAL A 262 -26.55 15.13 -36.36
N VAL A 263 -25.23 15.25 -36.18
CA VAL A 263 -24.60 16.46 -35.66
C VAL A 263 -23.68 17.10 -36.71
N ALA A 264 -24.33 17.81 -37.66
CA ALA A 264 -23.76 18.74 -38.65
C ALA A 264 -22.81 18.18 -39.75
N ASP A 265 -22.53 19.04 -40.75
CA ASP A 265 -21.44 18.90 -41.74
C ASP A 265 -20.14 19.45 -41.10
N GLU A 266 -18.99 18.82 -41.39
CA GLU A 266 -17.61 19.14 -40.91
C GLU A 266 -17.36 18.92 -39.38
N MET A 267 -16.32 18.25 -38.87
CA MET A 267 -15.17 17.43 -39.34
C MET A 267 -14.54 16.77 -38.07
N VAL A 268 -13.82 15.62 -38.01
CA VAL A 268 -13.41 14.55 -38.96
C VAL A 268 -12.94 13.30 -38.14
N GLU A 269 -12.17 12.34 -38.71
CA GLU A 269 -11.68 11.05 -38.16
C GLU A 269 -12.74 9.94 -37.90
N GLU A 270 -12.46 8.65 -38.15
CA GLU A 270 -12.13 8.09 -39.47
C GLU A 270 -12.77 6.69 -39.65
N LEU A 271 -13.51 6.47 -40.76
CA LEU A 271 -13.76 5.14 -41.35
C LEU A 271 -14.42 5.27 -42.74
N GLU A 272 -13.64 5.15 -43.81
CA GLU A 272 -14.14 5.29 -45.19
C GLU A 272 -14.88 4.03 -45.71
N LEU A 273 -16.05 4.22 -46.34
CA LEU A 273 -16.87 3.15 -46.94
C LEU A 273 -17.60 3.64 -48.21
N ASP A 274 -16.84 3.99 -49.25
CA ASP A 274 -17.31 4.46 -50.57
C ASP A 274 -18.23 3.45 -51.31
N ARG A 275 -19.52 3.40 -50.94
CA ARG A 275 -20.54 2.59 -51.65
C ARG A 275 -22.01 2.78 -51.27
N TRP A 276 -22.37 3.83 -50.53
CA TRP A 276 -23.71 3.97 -49.94
C TRP A 276 -24.66 4.81 -50.80
N ASP A 277 -25.44 4.12 -51.64
CA ASP A 277 -26.61 4.67 -52.36
C ASP A 277 -27.91 4.32 -51.61
N GLY A 278 -28.76 5.30 -51.29
CA GLY A 278 -30.04 5.05 -50.60
C GLY A 278 -30.75 6.33 -50.14
N THR A 279 -31.91 6.20 -49.49
CA THR A 279 -32.56 7.34 -48.83
C THR A 279 -31.94 7.62 -47.44
N ARG A 280 -32.25 8.77 -46.85
CA ARG A 280 -31.82 9.11 -45.48
C ARG A 280 -32.24 8.06 -44.46
N GLU A 281 -33.42 7.45 -44.63
CA GLU A 281 -33.95 6.43 -43.71
C GLU A 281 -33.22 5.08 -43.89
N ASP A 282 -32.86 4.72 -45.13
CA ASP A 282 -32.03 3.52 -45.41
C ASP A 282 -30.63 3.63 -44.79
N ILE A 283 -30.03 4.82 -44.85
CA ILE A 283 -28.72 5.11 -44.27
C ILE A 283 -28.79 4.98 -42.74
N ILE A 284 -29.77 5.62 -42.09
CA ILE A 284 -29.98 5.52 -40.63
C ILE A 284 -30.21 4.06 -40.20
N SER A 285 -31.05 3.31 -40.93
CA SER A 285 -31.33 1.89 -40.63
C SER A 285 -30.08 0.99 -40.74
N GLN A 286 -29.20 1.28 -41.70
CA GLN A 286 -27.94 0.54 -41.87
C GLN A 286 -26.87 0.96 -40.85
N VAL A 287 -26.78 2.24 -40.50
CA VAL A 287 -25.92 2.76 -39.42
C VAL A 287 -26.30 2.12 -38.09
N ASN A 288 -27.57 2.14 -37.71
CA ASN A 288 -28.04 1.54 -36.46
C ASN A 288 -27.69 0.05 -36.38
N ARG A 289 -27.86 -0.71 -37.48
CA ARG A 289 -27.47 -2.13 -37.54
C ARG A 289 -25.97 -2.35 -37.31
N LEU A 290 -25.10 -1.53 -37.91
CA LEU A 290 -23.66 -1.62 -37.72
C LEU A 290 -23.22 -1.17 -36.31
N LEU A 291 -23.95 -0.24 -35.69
CA LEU A 291 -23.77 0.13 -34.28
C LEU A 291 -24.20 -1.01 -33.36
N ASP A 292 -25.34 -1.65 -33.60
CA ASP A 292 -25.82 -2.81 -32.84
C ASP A 292 -24.88 -4.01 -32.98
N GLU A 293 -24.38 -4.31 -34.18
CA GLU A 293 -23.34 -5.32 -34.40
C GLU A 293 -22.07 -5.01 -33.58
N ARG A 294 -21.64 -3.75 -33.51
CA ARG A 294 -20.53 -3.29 -32.65
C ARG A 294 -20.82 -3.39 -31.15
N ARG A 295 -22.09 -3.24 -30.74
CA ARG A 295 -22.57 -3.37 -29.35
C ARG A 295 -22.69 -4.84 -28.91
N THR A 296 -22.82 -5.80 -29.84
CA THR A 296 -22.92 -7.23 -29.48
C THR A 296 -21.67 -7.75 -28.73
N PRO A 297 -21.83 -8.68 -27.77
CA PRO A 297 -20.71 -9.36 -27.13
C PRO A 297 -19.77 -10.07 -28.12
N ALA A 298 -20.29 -10.49 -29.28
CA ALA A 298 -19.54 -11.14 -30.36
C ALA A 298 -18.69 -10.16 -31.17
N GLY A 299 -19.23 -8.99 -31.54
CA GLY A 299 -18.46 -7.93 -32.21
C GLY A 299 -17.34 -7.37 -31.32
N ALA A 300 -17.62 -7.23 -30.03
CA ALA A 300 -16.63 -6.86 -29.02
C ALA A 300 -15.54 -7.94 -28.83
N GLU A 301 -15.92 -9.22 -28.77
CA GLU A 301 -14.95 -10.31 -28.74
C GLU A 301 -14.10 -10.40 -30.02
N ALA A 302 -14.67 -10.13 -31.20
CA ALA A 302 -13.92 -10.08 -32.45
C ALA A 302 -12.84 -8.98 -32.46
N LYS A 303 -13.09 -7.83 -31.82
CA LYS A 303 -12.07 -6.79 -31.59
C LYS A 303 -10.95 -7.29 -30.68
N LEU A 304 -11.29 -7.92 -29.54
CA LEU A 304 -10.29 -8.52 -28.65
C LEU A 304 -9.45 -9.59 -29.36
N ARG A 305 -10.08 -10.47 -30.15
CA ARG A 305 -9.39 -11.51 -30.94
C ARG A 305 -8.44 -10.94 -31.99
N ARG A 306 -8.76 -9.76 -32.56
CA ARG A 306 -7.86 -9.05 -33.49
C ARG A 306 -6.66 -8.43 -32.77
N ALA A 307 -6.84 -7.94 -31.54
CA ALA A 307 -5.79 -7.22 -30.80
C ALA A 307 -4.90 -8.11 -29.92
N LEU A 308 -5.46 -9.18 -29.35
CA LEU A 308 -4.78 -10.11 -28.45
C LEU A 308 -4.41 -11.46 -29.12
N GLY A 309 -4.97 -11.75 -30.29
CA GLY A 309 -4.84 -13.06 -30.95
C GLY A 309 -5.91 -14.08 -30.53
N ALA A 310 -5.67 -15.35 -30.83
CA ALA A 310 -6.65 -16.42 -30.64
C ALA A 310 -6.65 -16.95 -29.20
N PHE A 311 -7.80 -16.82 -28.52
CA PHE A 311 -8.06 -17.38 -27.19
C PHE A 311 -9.35 -18.22 -27.17
N GLU A 312 -9.48 -19.05 -26.13
CA GLU A 312 -10.59 -19.98 -25.92
C GLU A 312 -11.28 -19.73 -24.57
N ASN A 313 -12.39 -20.43 -24.34
CA ASN A 313 -13.13 -20.48 -23.08
C ASN A 313 -13.44 -19.10 -22.43
N PRO A 314 -14.00 -18.13 -23.17
CA PRO A 314 -14.36 -16.83 -22.59
C PRO A 314 -15.43 -16.98 -21.51
N ARG A 315 -15.10 -16.55 -20.28
CA ARG A 315 -16.01 -16.44 -19.14
C ARG A 315 -16.17 -14.98 -18.73
N TYR A 316 -17.28 -14.65 -18.07
CA TYR A 316 -17.58 -13.32 -17.57
C TYR A 316 -17.97 -13.37 -16.09
N GLU A 317 -17.23 -12.67 -15.23
CA GLU A 317 -17.31 -12.76 -13.77
C GLU A 317 -17.05 -11.35 -13.18
N GLU A 318 -18.07 -10.70 -12.58
CA GLU A 318 -18.00 -9.38 -11.92
C GLU A 318 -17.24 -8.25 -12.67
N GLY A 319 -17.47 -8.04 -13.97
CA GLY A 319 -16.75 -7.02 -14.75
C GLY A 319 -15.31 -7.42 -15.12
N ARG A 320 -15.00 -8.71 -15.02
CA ARG A 320 -13.79 -9.35 -15.54
C ARG A 320 -14.23 -10.30 -16.66
N ARG A 321 -13.56 -10.27 -17.81
CA ARG A 321 -13.54 -11.41 -18.74
C ARG A 321 -12.31 -12.25 -18.45
N ARG A 322 -12.47 -13.58 -18.47
CA ARG A 322 -11.39 -14.57 -18.32
C ARG A 322 -11.30 -15.40 -19.59
N VAL A 323 -10.10 -15.56 -20.14
CA VAL A 323 -9.84 -16.25 -21.42
C VAL A 323 -8.58 -17.11 -21.33
N ARG A 324 -8.48 -18.18 -22.13
CA ARG A 324 -7.30 -19.05 -22.20
C ARG A 324 -6.59 -18.98 -23.54
N PHE A 325 -5.28 -18.79 -23.54
CA PHE A 325 -4.41 -18.94 -24.71
C PHE A 325 -3.87 -20.37 -24.83
N PRO A 326 -3.48 -20.84 -26.03
CA PRO A 326 -2.99 -22.22 -26.23
C PRO A 326 -1.72 -22.58 -25.44
N THR A 327 -0.91 -21.58 -25.05
CA THR A 327 0.26 -21.73 -24.17
C THR A 327 0.36 -20.52 -23.23
N HIS A 328 1.11 -20.65 -22.13
CA HIS A 328 1.40 -19.49 -21.26
C HIS A 328 2.25 -18.42 -21.96
N ALA A 329 3.21 -18.82 -22.81
CA ALA A 329 3.99 -17.87 -23.61
C ALA A 329 3.11 -17.01 -24.54
N ALA A 330 2.09 -17.61 -25.17
CA ALA A 330 1.13 -16.84 -25.98
C ALA A 330 0.26 -15.88 -25.14
N ALA A 331 -0.04 -16.23 -23.87
CA ALA A 331 -0.67 -15.32 -22.92
C ALA A 331 0.27 -14.17 -22.49
N GLU A 332 1.56 -14.45 -22.28
CA GLU A 332 2.58 -13.45 -21.97
C GLU A 332 2.78 -12.47 -23.13
N GLU A 333 2.89 -12.97 -24.36
CA GLU A 333 2.93 -12.18 -25.59
C GLU A 333 1.68 -11.30 -25.76
N ALA A 334 0.48 -11.85 -25.55
CA ALA A 334 -0.77 -11.10 -25.63
C ALA A 334 -0.88 -10.01 -24.56
N VAL A 335 -0.43 -10.27 -23.33
CA VAL A 335 -0.38 -9.28 -22.23
C VAL A 335 0.66 -8.19 -22.51
N ALA A 336 1.81 -8.54 -23.09
CA ALA A 336 2.83 -7.58 -23.48
C ALA A 336 2.36 -6.68 -24.65
N ALA A 337 1.71 -7.26 -25.65
CA ALA A 337 1.08 -6.51 -26.75
C ALA A 337 -0.03 -5.58 -26.25
N ALA A 338 -0.86 -6.05 -25.31
CA ALA A 338 -1.89 -5.23 -24.66
C ALA A 338 -1.30 -4.01 -23.93
N ALA A 339 -0.21 -4.21 -23.19
CA ALA A 339 0.49 -3.13 -22.49
C ALA A 339 1.14 -2.13 -23.46
N ALA A 340 1.74 -2.62 -24.55
CA ALA A 340 2.35 -1.78 -25.59
C ALA A 340 1.32 -0.97 -26.40
N ALA A 341 0.09 -1.48 -26.56
CA ALA A 341 -1.01 -0.77 -27.22
C ALA A 341 -1.59 0.39 -26.38
N GLY A 342 -1.34 0.41 -25.05
CA GLY A 342 -1.77 1.47 -24.12
C GLY A 342 -3.26 1.47 -23.78
N ALA A 343 -4.14 1.32 -24.78
CA ALA A 343 -5.59 1.18 -24.62
C ALA A 343 -6.12 0.09 -25.56
N LEU A 344 -6.88 -0.85 -25.02
CA LEU A 344 -7.58 -1.89 -25.78
C LEU A 344 -9.10 -1.63 -25.76
N PRO A 345 -9.81 -1.72 -26.89
CA PRO A 345 -11.25 -1.42 -26.94
C PRO A 345 -12.08 -2.24 -25.94
N GLY A 346 -12.74 -1.54 -25.01
CA GLY A 346 -13.57 -2.13 -23.93
C GLY A 346 -12.80 -2.68 -22.73
N ALA A 347 -11.47 -2.66 -22.73
CA ALA A 347 -10.63 -3.23 -21.68
C ALA A 347 -9.88 -2.17 -20.86
N ILE A 348 -10.16 -2.11 -19.55
CA ILE A 348 -9.44 -1.30 -18.57
C ILE A 348 -7.97 -1.69 -18.53
N ALA A 349 -7.71 -3.00 -18.43
CA ALA A 349 -6.39 -3.60 -18.27
C ALA A 349 -6.43 -5.08 -18.66
N VAL A 350 -5.30 -5.63 -19.10
CA VAL A 350 -5.13 -7.05 -19.41
C VAL A 350 -3.91 -7.59 -18.69
N PHE A 351 -4.03 -8.74 -18.04
CA PHE A 351 -2.94 -9.37 -17.28
C PHE A 351 -3.14 -10.88 -17.16
N LEU A 352 -2.05 -11.62 -16.95
CA LEU A 352 -2.09 -13.05 -16.61
C LEU A 352 -2.97 -13.27 -15.37
N PHE A 353 -3.81 -14.32 -15.37
CA PHE A 353 -4.60 -14.70 -14.22
C PHE A 353 -3.71 -15.08 -13.03
N TYR A 354 -2.56 -15.71 -13.29
CA TYR A 354 -1.54 -15.94 -12.26
C TYR A 354 -0.45 -14.88 -12.33
N ASN A 355 -0.25 -14.15 -11.24
CA ASN A 355 0.69 -13.04 -11.15
C ASN A 355 2.10 -13.57 -10.81
N GLY A 356 2.90 -13.88 -11.82
CA GLY A 356 4.28 -14.39 -11.66
C GLY A 356 5.33 -13.35 -11.26
N ARG A 357 4.98 -12.06 -11.09
CA ARG A 357 5.96 -10.98 -10.85
C ARG A 357 6.75 -11.16 -9.54
N PRO A 358 8.06 -10.89 -9.49
CA PRO A 358 8.84 -10.89 -8.25
C PRO A 358 8.22 -9.98 -7.16
N TYR A 359 8.43 -10.31 -5.89
CA TYR A 359 7.84 -9.59 -4.74
C TYR A 359 8.03 -8.06 -4.80
N HIS A 360 9.25 -7.56 -5.03
CA HIS A 360 9.54 -6.11 -5.09
C HIS A 360 9.10 -5.43 -6.40
N ALA A 361 8.55 -6.18 -7.37
CA ALA A 361 8.02 -5.62 -8.62
C ALA A 361 6.50 -5.30 -8.54
N ARG A 362 5.86 -5.58 -7.40
CA ARG A 362 4.43 -5.32 -7.16
C ARG A 362 4.29 -4.10 -6.23
N GLY A 363 3.34 -3.22 -6.52
CA GLY A 363 3.25 -1.91 -5.89
C GLY A 363 2.96 -1.93 -4.39
N TRP A 364 1.99 -2.75 -3.98
CA TRP A 364 1.57 -2.88 -2.59
C TRP A 364 2.67 -3.49 -1.70
N THR A 365 3.28 -4.62 -2.08
CA THR A 365 4.39 -5.24 -1.32
C THR A 365 5.61 -4.33 -1.17
N THR A 366 5.92 -3.50 -2.17
CA THR A 366 6.99 -2.50 -2.08
C THR A 366 6.65 -1.39 -1.07
N PHE A 367 5.40 -0.90 -1.06
CA PHE A 367 4.92 0.05 -0.05
C PHE A 367 4.88 -0.55 1.37
N GLU A 368 4.33 -1.75 1.52
CA GLU A 368 4.21 -2.46 2.81
C GLU A 368 5.60 -2.76 3.40
N SER A 369 6.56 -3.15 2.56
CA SER A 369 7.97 -3.27 2.95
C SER A 369 8.53 -1.93 3.42
N ALA A 370 8.37 -0.87 2.64
CA ALA A 370 8.89 0.46 2.95
C ALA A 370 8.36 1.02 4.28
N VAL A 371 7.04 0.98 4.52
CA VAL A 371 6.50 1.48 5.79
C VAL A 371 6.92 0.61 6.98
N SER A 372 7.18 -0.69 6.77
CA SER A 372 7.70 -1.58 7.82
C SER A 372 9.14 -1.27 8.23
N THR A 373 9.96 -0.78 7.29
CA THR A 373 11.37 -0.40 7.54
C THR A 373 11.55 1.08 7.85
N GLU A 374 10.58 1.95 7.54
CA GLU A 374 10.79 3.41 7.59
C GLU A 374 11.23 3.88 8.99
N ALA A 375 10.47 3.50 10.02
CA ALA A 375 10.80 3.81 11.41
C ALA A 375 12.18 3.27 11.84
N LEU A 376 12.60 2.10 11.34
CA LEU A 376 13.83 1.43 11.76
C LEU A 376 15.09 2.17 11.33
N ALA A 377 15.22 2.54 10.05
CA ALA A 377 16.44 3.23 9.62
C ALA A 377 16.55 4.63 10.23
N GLN A 378 15.43 5.26 10.62
CA GLN A 378 15.47 6.49 11.42
C GLN A 378 16.08 6.27 12.82
N LEU A 379 15.94 5.09 13.44
CA LEU A 379 16.51 4.79 14.77
C LEU A 379 18.04 4.89 14.81
N ALA A 380 18.73 4.67 13.69
CA ALA A 380 20.18 4.85 13.61
C ALA A 380 20.62 6.32 13.83
N TYR A 381 19.69 7.27 13.74
CA TYR A 381 19.89 8.67 14.11
C TYR A 381 19.46 8.99 15.56
N TYR A 382 18.74 8.10 16.25
CA TYR A 382 18.23 8.27 17.62
C TYR A 382 18.65 7.08 18.49
N PRO A 383 19.94 6.98 18.88
CA PRO A 383 20.52 5.79 19.48
C PRO A 383 19.89 5.35 20.82
N GLY A 384 19.32 6.27 21.61
CA GLY A 384 18.63 5.95 22.86
C GLY A 384 17.32 5.21 22.62
N LEU A 385 16.48 5.75 21.73
CA LEU A 385 15.28 5.05 21.25
C LEU A 385 15.62 3.79 20.43
N GLY A 386 16.70 3.82 19.64
CA GLY A 386 17.17 2.70 18.83
C GLY A 386 17.48 1.47 19.68
N LYS A 387 18.31 1.61 20.71
CA LYS A 387 18.62 0.52 21.65
C LYS A 387 17.37 -0.14 22.23
N LEU A 388 16.37 0.66 22.62
CA LEU A 388 15.12 0.16 23.20
C LEU A 388 14.25 -0.61 22.19
N LEU A 389 14.37 -0.33 20.88
CA LEU A 389 13.63 -1.01 19.82
C LEU A 389 14.43 -2.17 19.16
N GLU A 390 15.73 -2.26 19.45
CA GLU A 390 16.61 -3.44 19.23
C GLU A 390 16.37 -4.54 20.27
N GLU A 391 15.94 -4.18 21.49
CA GLU A 391 15.55 -5.13 22.55
C GLU A 391 14.18 -5.82 22.28
N LEU A 392 13.42 -5.34 21.28
CA LEU A 392 12.15 -5.92 20.84
C LEU A 392 12.34 -7.02 19.76
N PRO A 393 11.39 -7.97 19.61
CA PRO A 393 11.45 -8.98 18.55
C PRO A 393 11.68 -8.38 17.15
N PRO A 394 12.47 -9.00 16.25
CA PRO A 394 12.87 -8.37 15.00
C PRO A 394 11.67 -7.94 14.14
N LYS A 395 11.63 -6.65 13.79
CA LYS A 395 10.47 -6.00 13.15
C LYS A 395 10.11 -6.59 11.78
N VAL A 396 11.07 -7.14 11.04
CA VAL A 396 10.83 -7.75 9.72
C VAL A 396 11.44 -9.15 9.67
N ILE A 397 10.60 -10.14 9.35
CA ILE A 397 10.97 -11.55 9.18
C ILE A 397 10.69 -11.94 7.72
N GLU A 398 11.60 -12.67 7.08
CA GLU A 398 11.35 -13.30 5.79
C GLU A 398 10.93 -14.74 5.96
N ILE A 399 9.99 -15.19 5.12
CA ILE A 399 9.61 -16.60 5.01
C ILE A 399 9.61 -17.05 3.55
N ASP A 400 10.07 -18.27 3.36
CA ASP A 400 10.08 -19.04 2.12
C ASP A 400 10.27 -20.54 2.46
N GLY A 401 10.50 -21.38 1.45
CA GLY A 401 10.72 -22.82 1.61
C GLY A 401 11.97 -23.21 2.41
N GLU A 402 12.99 -22.36 2.52
CA GLU A 402 14.17 -22.65 3.36
C GLU A 402 13.83 -22.43 4.84
N GLY A 403 13.09 -21.36 5.15
CA GLY A 403 12.44 -21.15 6.44
C GLY A 403 12.59 -19.74 7.01
N PRO A 404 12.03 -19.48 8.21
CA PRO A 404 11.95 -18.14 8.75
C PRO A 404 13.31 -17.58 9.19
N ARG A 405 13.64 -16.39 8.71
CA ARG A 405 14.88 -15.66 9.05
C ARG A 405 14.59 -14.18 9.31
N VAL A 406 15.42 -13.51 10.10
CA VAL A 406 15.36 -12.04 10.22
C VAL A 406 15.73 -11.44 8.85
N ALA A 407 14.98 -10.42 8.41
CA ALA A 407 15.30 -9.73 7.16
C ALA A 407 16.56 -8.88 7.32
N GLU A 408 17.43 -8.91 6.30
CA GLU A 408 18.51 -7.93 6.20
C GLU A 408 17.90 -6.54 5.90
N MET A 409 18.46 -5.50 6.52
CA MET A 409 18.07 -4.11 6.22
C MET A 409 18.66 -3.71 4.87
N GLU A 410 17.84 -3.81 3.82
CA GLU A 410 18.17 -3.40 2.45
C GLU A 410 18.39 -1.87 2.34
N ASP A 411 17.76 -1.10 3.24
CA ASP A 411 18.01 0.33 3.45
C ASP A 411 19.24 0.56 4.33
N ARG A 412 20.13 1.49 3.95
CA ARG A 412 21.29 1.85 4.77
C ARG A 412 21.07 3.13 5.56
N ALA A 413 21.35 3.08 6.85
CA ALA A 413 21.25 4.24 7.73
C ALA A 413 22.23 5.40 7.41
N ASP A 414 23.27 5.19 6.60
CA ASP A 414 24.29 6.19 6.28
C ASP A 414 23.92 7.14 5.12
N GLU A 415 22.81 6.89 4.42
CA GLU A 415 22.42 7.60 3.19
C GLU A 415 21.67 8.92 3.40
N GLY A 416 21.12 9.15 4.59
CA GLY A 416 20.28 10.30 4.92
C GLY A 416 18.80 10.15 4.52
N MET A 417 17.92 10.90 5.21
CA MET A 417 16.47 10.68 5.12
C MET A 417 15.85 11.15 3.80
N GLY A 418 16.37 12.23 3.20
CA GLY A 418 15.92 12.71 1.88
C GLY A 418 16.17 11.67 0.78
N PRO A 419 17.43 11.29 0.51
CA PRO A 419 17.78 10.31 -0.52
C PRO A 419 17.09 8.94 -0.35
N ARG A 420 16.86 8.51 0.90
CA ARG A 420 16.06 7.31 1.19
C ARG A 420 14.62 7.46 0.69
N ASN A 421 13.94 8.52 1.10
CA ASN A 421 12.55 8.78 0.70
C ASN A 421 12.40 8.85 -0.82
N GLU A 422 13.35 9.51 -1.50
CA GLU A 422 13.38 9.58 -2.96
C GLU A 422 13.55 8.19 -3.61
N ARG A 423 14.50 7.36 -3.14
CA ARG A 423 14.65 5.98 -3.64
C ARG A 423 13.40 5.15 -3.42
N VAL A 424 12.80 5.23 -2.23
CA VAL A 424 11.59 4.45 -1.89
C VAL A 424 10.41 4.88 -2.75
N ILE A 425 10.20 6.20 -2.93
CA ILE A 425 9.19 6.74 -3.84
C ILE A 425 9.45 6.24 -5.27
N ALA A 426 10.68 6.33 -5.77
CA ALA A 426 11.03 5.84 -7.10
C ALA A 426 10.81 4.32 -7.26
N ALA A 427 11.03 3.52 -6.22
CA ALA A 427 10.73 2.08 -6.23
C ALA A 427 9.21 1.79 -6.29
N ILE A 428 8.40 2.55 -5.54
CA ILE A 428 6.93 2.50 -5.62
C ILE A 428 6.44 2.96 -7.01
N GLU A 429 7.04 4.02 -7.56
CA GLU A 429 6.71 4.58 -8.87
C GLU A 429 7.15 3.66 -10.03
N ALA A 430 8.20 2.87 -9.87
CA ALA A 430 8.61 1.83 -10.83
C ALA A 430 7.74 0.55 -10.76
N ALA A 431 7.09 0.27 -9.62
CA ALA A 431 6.38 -0.98 -9.40
C ALA A 431 5.04 -1.10 -10.18
N SER A 432 4.61 -2.34 -10.41
CA SER A 432 3.34 -2.68 -11.06
C SER A 432 2.17 -2.70 -10.07
N PHE A 433 1.11 -1.94 -10.35
CA PHE A 433 -0.17 -1.97 -9.63
C PHE A 433 -1.25 -2.64 -10.46
N THR A 434 -2.26 -3.22 -9.80
CA THR A 434 -3.42 -3.86 -10.44
C THR A 434 -4.61 -2.91 -10.59
N GLY A 435 -4.74 -1.90 -9.73
CA GLY A 435 -5.73 -0.83 -9.86
C GLY A 435 -5.21 0.38 -10.66
N LYS A 436 -6.06 0.97 -11.51
CA LYS A 436 -5.83 2.32 -12.04
C LYS A 436 -6.08 3.32 -10.92
N GLY A 437 -5.05 4.09 -10.55
CA GLY A 437 -5.13 5.14 -9.51
C GLY A 437 -4.41 4.83 -8.20
N ASP A 438 -4.06 3.56 -7.93
CA ASP A 438 -3.37 3.15 -6.70
C ASP A 438 -2.04 3.91 -6.50
N LYS A 439 -1.24 4.04 -7.56
CA LYS A 439 0.15 4.52 -7.49
C LYS A 439 0.29 5.92 -6.86
N PRO A 440 -0.41 6.98 -7.32
CA PRO A 440 -0.39 8.29 -6.64
C PRO A 440 -0.84 8.24 -5.18
N VAL A 441 -1.87 7.44 -4.86
CA VAL A 441 -2.37 7.29 -3.47
C VAL A 441 -1.31 6.66 -2.58
N VAL A 442 -0.69 5.58 -3.04
CA VAL A 442 0.33 4.82 -2.29
C VAL A 442 1.62 5.62 -2.11
N VAL A 443 2.04 6.41 -3.10
CA VAL A 443 3.14 7.38 -2.95
C VAL A 443 2.80 8.44 -1.89
N GLN A 444 1.57 8.96 -1.86
CA GLN A 444 1.17 9.95 -0.86
C GLN A 444 1.08 9.33 0.54
N LEU A 445 0.53 8.12 0.69
CA LEU A 445 0.48 7.39 1.96
C LEU A 445 1.88 7.18 2.55
N TYR A 446 2.88 6.85 1.72
CA TYR A 446 4.27 6.72 2.17
C TYR A 446 4.83 8.07 2.63
N ARG A 447 4.67 9.15 1.84
CA ARG A 447 5.12 10.51 2.20
C ARG A 447 4.52 10.97 3.52
N ASP A 448 3.20 10.81 3.68
CA ASP A 448 2.49 11.14 4.92
C ASP A 448 3.01 10.32 6.10
N TYR A 449 3.32 9.03 5.91
CA TYR A 449 3.86 8.20 6.99
C TYR A 449 5.28 8.59 7.38
N ALA A 450 6.20 8.77 6.42
CA ALA A 450 7.58 9.21 6.67
C ALA A 450 7.61 10.53 7.46
N ILE A 451 6.73 11.48 7.11
CA ILE A 451 6.53 12.74 7.85
C ILE A 451 5.99 12.49 9.27
N LYS A 452 4.97 11.63 9.44
CA LYS A 452 4.40 11.29 10.76
C LYS A 452 5.45 10.71 11.70
N VAL A 453 6.25 9.73 11.25
CA VAL A 453 7.26 9.08 12.10
C VAL A 453 8.46 10.00 12.37
N ASN A 454 8.97 10.75 11.38
CA ASN A 454 10.01 11.76 11.63
C ASN A 454 9.57 12.78 12.70
N ASN A 455 8.33 13.25 12.62
CA ASN A 455 7.75 14.14 13.64
C ASN A 455 7.63 13.48 15.03
N ALA A 456 7.42 12.17 15.12
CA ALA A 456 7.44 11.44 16.38
C ALA A 456 8.87 11.32 16.94
N MET A 457 9.86 10.99 16.10
CA MET A 457 11.26 10.88 16.50
C MET A 457 11.81 12.23 16.99
N VAL A 458 11.65 13.31 16.23
CA VAL A 458 12.08 14.67 16.62
C VAL A 458 11.42 15.11 17.93
N ARG A 459 10.12 14.80 18.13
CA ARG A 459 9.39 15.18 19.35
C ARG A 459 9.73 14.36 20.59
N SER A 460 10.53 13.29 20.46
CA SER A 460 11.08 12.58 21.64
C SER A 460 11.94 13.52 22.51
N GLY A 461 12.57 14.52 21.91
CA GLY A 461 13.54 15.39 22.57
C GLY A 461 14.91 14.73 22.81
N GLU A 462 15.16 13.58 22.18
CA GLU A 462 16.49 12.99 22.09
C GLU A 462 17.37 13.82 21.13
N VAL A 463 18.65 13.99 21.47
CA VAL A 463 19.62 14.62 20.56
C VAL A 463 19.94 13.63 19.46
N GLN A 464 19.47 13.91 18.25
CA GLN A 464 19.80 13.14 17.05
C GLN A 464 21.33 13.09 16.86
N LYS A 465 21.85 11.90 16.54
CA LYS A 465 23.27 11.61 16.27
C LYS A 465 23.85 12.58 15.23
N GLY A 466 25.10 12.99 15.40
CA GLY A 466 25.78 13.94 14.51
C GLY A 466 27.11 14.45 15.07
N GLU A 467 27.86 15.17 14.25
CA GLU A 467 29.18 15.73 14.55
C GLU A 467 29.07 17.22 14.94
N TYR A 468 29.92 17.68 15.86
CA TYR A 468 29.95 19.07 16.33
C TYR A 468 31.32 19.73 16.13
N GLU A 469 31.29 20.93 15.55
CA GLU A 469 32.44 21.81 15.33
C GLU A 469 32.12 23.17 15.96
N GLY A 470 32.73 23.51 17.10
CA GLY A 470 32.41 24.75 17.82
C GLY A 470 32.97 24.82 19.24
N GLU A 471 32.46 25.76 20.02
CA GLU A 471 32.87 25.99 21.41
C GLU A 471 32.33 24.93 22.38
N TYR A 472 33.11 24.64 23.42
CA TYR A 472 32.77 23.71 24.50
C TYR A 472 32.95 24.38 25.87
N ASN A 473 32.07 24.08 26.83
CA ASN A 473 32.22 24.52 28.22
C ASN A 473 33.19 23.62 29.01
N ALA A 474 33.52 24.01 30.25
CA ALA A 474 34.46 23.31 31.11
C ALA A 474 34.02 21.90 31.55
N ALA A 475 32.76 21.51 31.32
CA ALA A 475 32.25 20.15 31.55
C ALA A 475 32.34 19.27 30.28
N GLY A 476 32.83 19.81 29.15
CA GLY A 476 32.90 19.10 27.87
C GLY A 476 31.59 19.12 27.06
N GLU A 477 30.63 19.98 27.44
CA GLU A 477 29.37 20.11 26.71
C GLU A 477 29.46 21.24 25.65
N ARG A 478 28.65 21.14 24.58
CA ARG A 478 28.51 22.18 23.56
C ARG A 478 27.99 23.49 24.16
N GLU A 479 28.65 24.60 23.87
CA GLU A 479 28.36 25.94 24.38
C GLU A 479 28.68 26.98 23.29
N GLY A 480 28.40 28.27 23.51
CA GLY A 480 28.85 29.34 22.62
C GLY A 480 28.28 29.24 21.21
N ARG A 481 29.12 29.34 20.18
CA ARG A 481 28.74 29.09 18.78
C ARG A 481 29.35 27.79 18.23
N GLY A 482 28.61 27.18 17.30
CA GLY A 482 29.12 26.04 16.54
C GLY A 482 28.22 25.63 15.38
N VAL A 483 28.70 24.62 14.66
CA VAL A 483 28.01 23.90 13.60
C VAL A 483 27.76 22.47 14.08
N TYR A 484 26.52 21.98 13.93
CA TYR A 484 26.17 20.58 14.15
C TYR A 484 25.70 19.94 12.84
N ARG A 485 26.37 18.87 12.44
CA ARG A 485 26.08 18.10 11.22
C ARG A 485 25.37 16.83 11.66
N PHE A 486 24.06 16.80 11.49
CA PHE A 486 23.23 15.66 11.88
C PHE A 486 23.51 14.47 10.96
N ALA A 487 23.46 13.26 11.50
CA ALA A 487 23.75 12.02 10.77
C ALA A 487 22.71 11.70 9.69
N ASN A 488 21.55 12.37 9.67
CA ASN A 488 20.57 12.30 8.59
C ASN A 488 20.87 13.26 7.41
N GLY A 489 21.94 14.06 7.50
CA GLY A 489 22.39 15.05 6.51
C GLY A 489 22.01 16.51 6.80
N ASN A 490 21.13 16.78 7.77
CA ASN A 490 20.78 18.16 8.15
C ASN A 490 21.97 18.88 8.78
N VAL A 491 21.98 20.22 8.75
CA VAL A 491 23.00 21.06 9.42
C VAL A 491 22.34 22.16 10.23
N TYR A 492 22.77 22.36 11.47
CA TYR A 492 22.48 23.57 12.26
C TYR A 492 23.76 24.41 12.45
N GLU A 493 23.66 25.72 12.28
CA GLU A 493 24.72 26.70 12.55
C GLU A 493 24.16 27.78 13.47
N GLY A 494 24.70 27.93 14.67
CA GLY A 494 24.15 28.90 15.63
C GLY A 494 24.65 28.75 17.06
N GLU A 495 23.81 29.20 17.99
CA GLU A 495 24.13 29.31 19.42
C GLU A 495 23.76 28.01 20.20
N PHE A 496 24.60 27.67 21.19
CA PHE A 496 24.53 26.47 22.03
C PHE A 496 24.71 26.80 23.52
N LYS A 497 24.12 25.98 24.39
CA LYS A 497 24.22 26.10 25.85
C LYS A 497 24.03 24.76 26.55
N ALA A 498 24.91 24.42 27.48
CA ALA A 498 24.84 23.19 28.29
C ALA A 498 24.49 21.95 27.45
N GLY A 499 25.23 21.77 26.33
CA GLY A 499 25.07 20.64 25.42
C GLY A 499 23.88 20.71 24.47
N LYS A 500 23.04 21.76 24.49
CA LYS A 500 21.82 21.89 23.68
C LYS A 500 21.87 23.09 22.71
N ILE A 501 21.06 23.03 21.68
CA ILE A 501 20.78 24.16 20.78
C ILE A 501 19.88 25.17 21.52
N GLU A 502 20.35 26.41 21.69
CA GLU A 502 19.73 27.44 22.53
C GLU A 502 20.20 28.83 22.06
N GLY A 503 19.28 29.76 21.79
CA GLY A 503 19.61 31.05 21.16
C GLY A 503 19.15 31.07 19.70
N ARG A 504 19.86 31.80 18.83
CA ARG A 504 19.51 31.87 17.38
C ARG A 504 20.42 31.00 16.52
N GLY A 505 19.90 30.56 15.37
CA GLY A 505 20.69 29.87 14.36
C GLY A 505 19.94 29.61 13.05
N VAL A 506 20.65 29.02 12.09
CA VAL A 506 20.15 28.54 10.80
C VAL A 506 20.12 27.01 10.81
N PHE A 507 18.97 26.41 10.50
CA PHE A 507 18.87 25.02 10.07
C PHE A 507 18.86 24.94 8.55
N ARG A 508 19.59 23.98 7.99
CA ARG A 508 19.53 23.57 6.58
C ARG A 508 19.13 22.10 6.53
N TYR A 509 18.13 21.78 5.74
CA TYR A 509 17.54 20.46 5.63
C TYR A 509 18.00 19.76 4.34
N THR A 510 18.02 18.42 4.32
CA THR A 510 18.48 17.66 3.13
C THR A 510 17.58 17.80 1.91
N ASP A 511 16.34 18.23 2.09
CA ASP A 511 15.41 18.57 1.00
C ASP A 511 15.73 19.93 0.34
N GLY A 512 16.69 20.69 0.88
CA GLY A 512 17.09 22.01 0.42
C GLY A 512 16.39 23.17 1.14
N ASP A 513 15.41 22.89 2.01
CA ASP A 513 14.75 23.93 2.80
C ASP A 513 15.72 24.52 3.84
N VAL A 514 15.53 25.81 4.15
CA VAL A 514 16.38 26.53 5.11
C VAL A 514 15.52 27.34 6.07
N VAL A 515 15.80 27.25 7.37
CA VAL A 515 15.08 27.94 8.44
C VAL A 515 16.04 28.78 9.26
N SER A 516 15.69 30.03 9.55
CA SER A 516 16.39 30.86 10.54
C SER A 516 15.41 31.26 11.65
N GLY A 517 15.83 31.13 12.91
CA GLY A 517 14.92 31.35 14.05
C GLY A 517 15.59 31.18 15.41
N PHE A 518 14.78 31.30 16.46
CA PHE A 518 15.20 31.07 17.84
C PHE A 518 14.88 29.65 18.31
N CYS A 519 15.73 29.11 19.17
CA CYS A 519 15.62 27.80 19.77
C CYS A 519 15.80 27.86 21.29
N LYS A 520 15.14 26.94 21.99
CA LYS A 520 15.20 26.78 23.44
C LYS A 520 15.14 25.30 23.81
N GLN A 521 16.11 24.83 24.58
CA GLN A 521 16.29 23.43 24.98
C GLN A 521 16.30 22.43 23.79
N GLY A 522 16.70 22.87 22.59
CA GLY A 522 16.69 22.10 21.36
C GLY A 522 15.42 22.19 20.51
N GLY A 523 14.36 22.88 20.94
CA GLY A 523 13.14 23.10 20.16
C GLY A 523 13.00 24.53 19.63
N PRO A 524 12.41 24.77 18.44
CA PRO A 524 12.17 26.10 17.92
C PRO A 524 11.09 26.86 18.72
N VAL A 525 11.28 28.17 18.91
CA VAL A 525 10.38 29.05 19.69
C VAL A 525 10.28 30.45 19.07
N GLY A 526 9.15 31.13 19.27
CA GLY A 526 8.96 32.52 18.84
C GLY A 526 8.85 32.68 17.32
N GLU A 527 9.16 33.88 16.82
CA GLU A 527 9.18 34.16 15.37
C GLU A 527 10.42 33.59 14.68
N GLY A 528 10.26 33.17 13.42
CA GLY A 528 11.34 32.76 12.53
C GLY A 528 10.93 32.86 11.07
N VAL A 529 11.80 32.41 10.17
CA VAL A 529 11.62 32.47 8.72
C VAL A 529 12.06 31.15 8.09
N LYS A 530 11.29 30.65 7.13
CA LYS A 530 11.66 29.53 6.25
C LYS A 530 11.78 30.00 4.81
N TRP A 531 12.87 29.64 4.13
CA TRP A 531 12.99 29.66 2.67
C TRP A 531 12.83 28.22 2.16
N MET A 532 12.08 28.05 1.07
CA MET A 532 11.86 26.76 0.45
C MET A 532 13.01 26.40 -0.50
N ALA A 533 13.27 25.10 -0.67
CA ALA A 533 14.30 24.55 -1.55
C ALA A 533 14.23 25.04 -3.00
N ASP A 534 13.03 25.39 -3.48
CA ASP A 534 12.77 25.92 -4.82
C ASP A 534 13.37 27.31 -5.07
N GLY A 535 13.81 28.04 -4.03
CA GLY A 535 14.33 29.40 -4.16
C GLY A 535 13.29 30.43 -4.60
N GLN A 536 12.00 30.09 -4.59
CA GLN A 536 10.88 30.93 -5.04
C GLN A 536 9.94 31.30 -3.91
N ARG A 537 9.80 30.45 -2.88
CA ARG A 537 8.83 30.63 -1.79
C ARG A 537 9.50 30.78 -0.42
N ALA A 538 8.86 31.55 0.45
CA ALA A 538 9.22 31.64 1.87
C ALA A 538 7.98 31.72 2.77
N ALA A 539 8.15 31.46 4.07
CA ALA A 539 7.09 31.51 5.06
C ALA A 539 7.58 32.12 6.38
N GLN A 540 6.73 32.93 7.02
CA GLN A 540 6.95 33.31 8.42
C GLN A 540 6.61 32.12 9.32
N LEU A 541 7.44 31.90 10.35
CA LEU A 541 7.25 30.87 11.35
C LEU A 541 6.81 31.45 12.70
N ARG A 542 6.00 30.69 13.45
CA ARG A 542 5.79 30.86 14.88
C ARG A 542 5.90 29.51 15.59
N ASP A 543 6.78 29.42 16.58
CA ASP A 543 7.08 28.19 17.34
C ASP A 543 7.37 26.99 16.42
N GLY A 544 8.18 27.23 15.39
CA GLY A 544 8.58 26.24 14.37
C GLY A 544 7.53 25.93 13.28
N LYS A 545 6.31 26.49 13.36
CA LYS A 545 5.24 26.24 12.38
C LYS A 545 5.08 27.40 11.42
N ALA A 546 4.89 27.12 10.13
CA ALA A 546 4.50 28.15 9.16
C ALA A 546 3.14 28.75 9.53
N VAL A 547 3.04 30.08 9.54
CA VAL A 547 1.80 30.82 9.81
C VAL A 547 1.31 31.63 8.62
N GLU A 548 2.22 32.09 7.75
CA GLU A 548 1.92 32.93 6.59
C GLU A 548 2.98 32.70 5.50
N TRP A 549 2.56 32.69 4.23
CA TRP A 549 3.46 32.63 3.07
C TRP A 549 3.82 34.05 2.66
N ILE A 550 5.11 34.31 2.45
CA ILE A 550 5.67 35.65 2.21
C ILE A 550 6.69 35.59 1.06
N SER A 551 7.00 36.73 0.46
CA SER A 551 8.06 36.82 -0.54
C SER A 551 9.45 36.60 0.06
N LEU A 552 10.42 36.25 -0.79
CA LEU A 552 11.83 36.05 -0.40
C LEU A 552 12.44 37.31 0.25
N GLU A 553 11.98 38.50 -0.16
CA GLU A 553 12.44 39.79 0.35
C GLU A 553 11.77 40.13 1.70
N GLU A 554 10.47 39.89 1.88
CA GLU A 554 9.81 40.01 3.19
C GLU A 554 10.39 39.01 4.21
N ALA A 555 10.77 37.82 3.74
CA ALA A 555 11.47 36.81 4.53
C ALA A 555 12.85 37.31 4.98
N ARG A 556 13.63 37.89 4.06
CA ARG A 556 14.90 38.54 4.37
C ARG A 556 14.73 39.67 5.39
N GLN A 557 13.84 40.62 5.12
CA GLN A 557 13.57 41.77 5.99
C GLN A 557 13.05 41.33 7.37
N THR A 558 12.29 40.24 7.44
CA THR A 558 11.84 39.65 8.71
C THR A 558 12.99 39.06 9.51
N ALA A 559 13.93 38.34 8.88
CA ALA A 559 15.11 37.82 9.57
C ALA A 559 16.03 38.96 10.05
N GLU A 560 16.27 39.99 9.22
CA GLU A 560 17.03 41.19 9.60
C GLU A 560 16.36 41.94 10.77
N ARG A 561 15.03 42.17 10.71
CA ARG A 561 14.21 42.77 11.79
C ARG A 561 14.32 42.01 13.12
N LEU A 562 14.40 40.68 13.07
CA LEU A 562 14.47 39.82 14.24
C LEU A 562 15.91 39.62 14.76
N GLY A 563 16.94 40.16 14.10
CA GLY A 563 18.34 39.95 14.46
C GLY A 563 18.82 38.50 14.28
N LEU A 564 18.13 37.77 13.40
CA LEU A 564 18.39 36.37 13.05
C LEU A 564 19.50 36.30 11.97
N PRO A 565 20.32 35.23 11.96
CA PRO A 565 21.31 35.03 10.91
C PRO A 565 20.64 34.80 9.55
N LEU A 566 21.05 35.54 8.52
CA LEU A 566 20.64 35.25 7.14
C LEU A 566 21.42 34.04 6.61
N PRO A 567 20.78 33.10 5.90
CA PRO A 567 21.50 31.99 5.27
C PRO A 567 22.39 32.45 4.12
N SER A 568 23.58 31.87 4.02
CA SER A 568 24.50 32.06 2.90
C SER A 568 25.04 30.70 2.41
N PRO A 569 24.81 30.28 1.15
CA PRO A 569 23.86 30.86 0.21
C PRO A 569 22.40 30.72 0.72
N LEU A 570 21.50 31.44 0.06
CA LEU A 570 20.05 31.18 0.09
C LEU A 570 19.71 30.03 -0.86
N PRO A 571 18.56 29.33 -0.69
CA PRO A 571 18.09 28.34 -1.68
C PRO A 571 17.93 28.96 -3.08
N GLY A 572 18.34 28.23 -4.11
CA GLY A 572 18.21 28.63 -5.52
C GLY A 572 19.18 29.72 -6.02
N ALA A 573 20.23 30.04 -5.27
CA ALA A 573 21.24 31.07 -5.59
C ALA A 573 22.64 30.50 -5.91
#